data_AF-A0A5M9I219-F1
#
_entry.id   AF-A0A5M9I219-F1
#
_cell.length_a   1.000
_cell.length_b   1.000
_cell.length_c   1.000
_cell.angle_alpha   90.00
_cell.angle_beta   90.00
_cell.angle_gamma   90.00
#
_symmetry.space_group_name_H-M   'P 1'
#
loop_
_entity.id
_entity.type
_entity.pdbx_description
1 polymer ?
#
loop_
_entity_poly.entity_id
_entity_poly.type
_entity_poly.pdbx_seq_one_letter_code
_entity_poly.pdbx_strand_id
1 'polypeptide(L)'
;MWTELLDEFERQEKEDKDRMTTMLETAIREELDCPEHYIDILRGSSFRPGDILRLSVKDTPERVSSGVSIRKHTLCQIPYYHTHDFYELIYVYQGNAGQYLPGEKTAFKMSAGDICLLTPGKIHAMLPSEEDDIILKMILPRQLMRQILEELRSEEQHKERAGLCGH
;
A
#
# COMPACT_ATOMS: atom_id res chain seq x y z
N MET A 1 -21.64 -3.98 -13.40
CA MET A 1 -20.48 -4.64 -12.79
C MET A 1 -19.14 -4.16 -13.35
N TRP A 2 -18.78 -4.39 -14.62
CA TRP A 2 -17.49 -3.88 -15.14
C TRP A 2 -17.50 -2.34 -15.22
N THR A 3 -18.52 -1.72 -15.82
CA THR A 3 -18.60 -0.24 -15.86
C THR A 3 -18.51 0.42 -14.48
N GLU A 4 -19.22 -0.12 -13.49
CA GLU A 4 -19.17 0.38 -12.10
C GLU A 4 -17.77 0.28 -11.47
N LEU A 5 -17.01 -0.77 -11.81
CA LEU A 5 -15.64 -0.93 -11.33
C LEU A 5 -14.67 0.09 -11.97
N LEU A 6 -14.85 0.36 -13.28
CA LEU A 6 -14.07 1.39 -13.97
C LEU A 6 -14.38 2.78 -13.41
N ASP A 7 -15.66 3.09 -13.20
CA ASP A 7 -16.09 4.35 -12.59
C ASP A 7 -15.47 4.53 -11.20
N GLU A 8 -15.40 3.45 -10.41
CA GLU A 8 -14.74 3.46 -9.10
C GLU A 8 -13.22 3.69 -9.21
N PHE A 9 -12.55 3.08 -10.18
CA PHE A 9 -11.12 3.31 -10.41
C PHE A 9 -10.82 4.75 -10.86
N GLU A 10 -11.64 5.31 -11.75
CA GLU A 10 -11.51 6.71 -12.16
C GLU A 10 -11.75 7.67 -10.98
N ARG A 11 -12.74 7.36 -10.15
CA ARG A 11 -13.02 8.10 -8.91
C ARG A 11 -11.82 8.06 -7.96
N GLN A 12 -11.23 6.89 -7.74
CA GLN A 12 -10.03 6.72 -6.90
C GLN A 12 -8.82 7.49 -7.46
N GLU A 13 -8.59 7.43 -8.77
CA GLU A 13 -7.50 8.16 -9.44
C GLU A 13 -7.66 9.68 -9.27
N LYS A 14 -8.89 10.19 -9.33
CA LYS A 14 -9.17 11.61 -9.06
C LYS A 14 -8.88 11.98 -7.61
N GLU A 15 -9.32 11.16 -6.66
CA GLU A 15 -9.02 11.37 -5.24
C GLU A 15 -7.53 11.38 -4.96
N ASP A 16 -6.77 10.44 -5.53
CA ASP A 16 -5.32 10.35 -5.33
C ASP A 16 -4.61 11.59 -5.89
N LYS A 17 -5.04 12.10 -7.05
CA LYS A 17 -4.54 13.39 -7.58
C LYS A 17 -4.82 14.56 -6.66
N ASP A 18 -6.04 14.67 -6.12
CA ASP A 18 -6.39 15.74 -5.18
C ASP A 18 -5.58 15.63 -3.88
N ARG A 19 -5.44 14.42 -3.32
CA ARG A 19 -4.61 14.12 -2.14
C ARG A 19 -3.14 14.47 -2.34
N MET A 20 -2.61 14.35 -3.55
CA MET A 20 -1.22 14.68 -3.85
C MET A 20 -0.99 16.16 -4.19
N THR A 21 -2.06 16.93 -4.41
CA THR A 21 -1.96 18.33 -4.87
C THR A 21 -2.63 19.29 -3.90
N THR A 22 -3.96 19.39 -3.97
CA THR A 22 -4.74 20.38 -3.23
C THR A 22 -5.00 19.98 -1.78
N MET A 23 -4.93 18.68 -1.47
CA MET A 23 -5.24 18.11 -0.16
C MET A 23 -4.02 17.45 0.52
N LEU A 24 -2.80 17.79 0.12
CA LEU A 24 -1.58 17.13 0.60
C LEU A 24 -1.43 17.13 2.13
N GLU A 25 -1.63 18.27 2.79
CA GLU A 25 -1.52 18.32 4.26
C GLU A 25 -2.59 17.46 4.94
N THR A 26 -3.82 17.44 4.41
CA THR A 26 -4.89 16.59 4.93
C THR A 26 -4.55 15.11 4.76
N ALA A 27 -4.06 14.72 3.58
CA ALA A 27 -3.64 13.34 3.31
C ALA A 27 -2.51 12.89 4.25
N ILE A 28 -1.54 13.77 4.53
CA ILE A 28 -0.47 13.51 5.51
C ILE A 28 -1.06 13.25 6.90
N ARG A 29 -2.01 14.06 7.34
CA ARG A 29 -2.66 13.91 8.67
C ARG A 29 -3.46 12.63 8.81
N GLU A 30 -4.05 12.17 7.72
CA GLU A 30 -4.86 10.95 7.70
C GLU A 30 -4.02 9.67 7.60
N GLU A 31 -2.91 9.73 6.86
CA GLU A 31 -2.17 8.52 6.48
C GLU A 31 -0.85 8.32 7.20
N LEU A 32 -0.21 9.36 7.74
CA LEU A 32 1.13 9.24 8.31
C LEU A 32 1.11 9.32 9.84
N ASP A 33 1.94 8.49 10.49
CA ASP A 33 2.25 8.69 11.90
C ASP A 33 3.02 10.01 12.09
N CYS A 34 2.81 10.67 13.23
CA CYS A 34 3.46 11.94 13.55
C CYS A 34 3.38 13.00 12.41
N PRO A 35 2.18 13.32 11.89
CA PRO A 35 2.00 14.07 10.65
C PRO A 35 2.56 15.50 10.68
N GLU A 36 2.60 16.13 11.86
CA GLU A 36 3.14 17.49 12.02
C GLU A 36 4.63 17.56 11.68
N HIS A 37 5.39 16.50 11.94
CA HIS A 37 6.80 16.44 11.58
C HIS A 37 7.01 16.64 10.07
N TYR A 38 6.21 15.95 9.26
CA TYR A 38 6.30 16.03 7.80
C TYR A 38 5.74 17.35 7.26
N ILE A 39 4.67 17.87 7.86
CA ILE A 39 4.09 19.17 7.50
C ILE A 39 5.09 20.30 7.77
N ASP A 40 5.76 20.27 8.92
CA ASP A 40 6.79 21.25 9.27
C ASP A 40 7.99 21.18 8.32
N ILE A 41 8.42 19.98 7.89
CA ILE A 41 9.46 19.82 6.86
C ILE A 41 9.02 20.47 5.54
N LEU A 42 7.78 20.23 5.11
CA LEU A 42 7.24 20.78 3.86
C LEU A 42 7.08 22.30 3.90
N ARG A 43 6.73 22.87 5.06
CA ARG A 43 6.56 24.32 5.25
C ARG A 43 7.87 25.06 5.51
N GLY A 44 8.78 24.45 6.28
CA GLY A 44 9.99 25.05 6.80
C GLY A 44 11.18 25.04 5.84
N SER A 45 11.11 24.24 4.77
CA SER A 45 12.16 24.18 3.76
C SER A 45 11.61 24.57 2.39
N SER A 46 12.45 25.15 1.53
CA SER A 46 12.13 25.41 0.11
C SER A 46 12.08 24.10 -0.70
N PHE A 47 11.30 23.12 -0.24
CA PHE A 47 11.12 21.84 -0.91
C PHE A 47 10.53 22.10 -2.29
N ARG A 48 11.26 21.69 -3.33
CA ARG A 48 10.66 21.42 -4.63
C ARG A 48 9.94 20.07 -4.50
N PRO A 49 8.86 19.79 -5.25
CA PRO A 49 8.19 18.49 -5.24
C PRO A 49 9.16 17.29 -5.43
N GLY A 50 10.29 17.50 -6.11
CA GLY A 50 11.36 16.50 -6.27
C GLY A 50 12.25 16.27 -5.04
N ASP A 51 12.12 17.05 -3.97
CA ASP A 51 12.88 16.85 -2.73
C ASP A 51 12.16 15.86 -1.78
N ILE A 52 10.83 15.67 -1.90
CA ILE A 52 10.08 14.60 -1.21
C ILE A 52 10.62 13.21 -1.61
N LEU A 53 11.13 13.08 -2.85
CA LEU A 53 11.83 11.90 -3.37
C LEU A 53 13.10 11.54 -2.57
N ARG A 54 13.61 12.45 -1.74
CA ARG A 54 14.85 12.30 -0.97
C ARG A 54 14.64 11.95 0.48
N LEU A 55 13.40 11.69 0.92
CA LEU A 55 13.18 11.11 2.25
C LEU A 55 14.02 9.84 2.35
N SER A 56 15.04 9.92 3.18
CA SER A 56 16.05 8.88 3.31
C SER A 56 15.46 7.71 4.10
N VAL A 57 16.10 6.55 4.05
CA VAL A 57 15.76 5.42 4.93
C VAL A 57 15.74 5.83 6.42
N LYS A 58 16.44 6.91 6.82
CA LYS A 58 16.46 7.42 8.19
C LYS A 58 15.20 8.20 8.59
N ASP A 59 14.50 8.80 7.64
CA ASP A 59 13.29 9.62 7.86
C ASP A 59 12.09 9.00 7.14
N THR A 60 12.05 7.67 7.11
CA THR A 60 11.05 6.90 6.36
C THR A 60 9.66 7.12 6.96
N PRO A 61 8.71 7.70 6.21
CA PRO A 61 7.34 7.85 6.68
C PRO A 61 6.71 6.51 7.02
N GLU A 62 6.05 6.44 8.18
CA GLU A 62 5.22 5.31 8.55
C GLU A 62 3.77 5.64 8.23
N ARG A 63 3.17 4.86 7.31
CA ARG A 63 1.75 4.94 7.02
C ARG A 63 0.96 4.17 8.08
N VAL A 64 -0.09 4.79 8.60
CA VAL A 64 -0.96 4.21 9.63
C VAL A 64 -2.37 4.05 9.10
N SER A 65 -3.02 2.93 9.45
CA SER A 65 -4.44 2.74 9.15
C SER A 65 -5.08 1.69 10.03
N SER A 66 -6.24 2.03 10.58
CA SER A 66 -7.10 1.09 11.32
C SER A 66 -8.22 0.50 10.46
N GLY A 67 -8.40 0.97 9.22
CA GLY A 67 -9.47 0.57 8.32
C GLY A 67 -9.01 -0.43 7.26
N VAL A 68 -9.94 -1.25 6.77
CA VAL A 68 -9.73 -2.03 5.55
C VAL A 68 -9.95 -1.12 4.35
N SER A 69 -9.06 -1.20 3.36
CA SER A 69 -9.28 -0.53 2.08
C SER A 69 -8.79 -1.40 0.92
N ILE A 70 -9.41 -1.24 -0.24
CA ILE A 70 -8.98 -1.82 -1.51
C ILE A 70 -9.03 -0.68 -2.52
N ARG A 71 -7.88 -0.38 -3.15
CA ARG A 71 -7.77 0.69 -4.15
C ARG A 71 -6.94 0.24 -5.35
N LYS A 72 -7.24 0.75 -6.54
CA LYS A 72 -6.34 0.65 -7.69
C LYS A 72 -5.07 1.47 -7.40
N HIS A 73 -3.90 0.93 -7.74
CA HIS A 73 -2.65 1.69 -7.67
C HIS A 73 -2.66 2.80 -8.71
N THR A 74 -2.42 4.02 -8.25
CA THR A 74 -2.59 5.22 -9.06
C THR A 74 -1.44 5.46 -10.04
N LEU A 75 -1.76 6.20 -11.10
CA LEU A 75 -0.81 6.71 -12.09
C LEU A 75 -0.01 7.90 -11.54
N CYS A 76 -0.60 8.67 -10.61
CA CYS A 76 -0.01 9.93 -10.17
C CYS A 76 0.96 9.78 -8.99
N GLN A 77 1.11 8.59 -8.40
CA GLN A 77 1.97 8.37 -7.24
C GLN A 77 3.43 8.67 -7.58
N ILE A 78 4.04 9.52 -6.76
CA ILE A 78 5.48 9.76 -6.77
C ILE A 78 6.10 8.69 -5.87
N PRO A 79 7.01 7.82 -6.37
CA PRO A 79 7.63 6.79 -5.54
C PRO A 79 8.48 7.38 -4.42
N TYR A 80 8.26 6.93 -3.20
CA TYR A 80 9.10 7.25 -2.03
C TYR A 80 9.18 6.03 -1.11
N TYR A 81 10.29 5.91 -0.40
CA TYR A 81 10.44 4.88 0.62
C TYR A 81 9.53 5.19 1.80
N HIS A 82 8.70 4.23 2.19
CA HIS A 82 7.86 4.29 3.36
C HIS A 82 7.76 2.92 4.02
N THR A 83 7.32 2.91 5.27
CA THR A 83 6.87 1.72 5.99
C THR A 83 5.39 1.89 6.32
N HIS A 84 4.78 0.85 6.89
CA HIS A 84 3.39 0.88 7.31
C HIS A 84 3.14 0.02 8.56
N ASP A 85 2.14 0.40 9.35
CA ASP A 85 1.72 -0.32 10.56
C ASP A 85 0.71 -1.45 10.28
N PHE A 86 0.23 -1.58 9.05
CA PHE A 86 -0.71 -2.60 8.59
C PHE A 86 -0.04 -3.63 7.67
N TYR A 87 -0.77 -4.68 7.27
CA TYR A 87 -0.33 -5.56 6.18
C TYR A 87 -0.81 -4.93 4.86
N GLU A 88 0.06 -4.89 3.85
CA GLU A 88 -0.32 -4.46 2.50
C GLU A 88 -0.29 -5.66 1.55
N LEU A 89 -1.43 -5.95 0.92
CA LEU A 89 -1.51 -6.96 -0.13
C LEU A 89 -1.59 -6.26 -1.48
N ILE A 90 -0.66 -6.61 -2.36
CA ILE A 90 -0.56 -6.09 -3.72
C ILE A 90 -0.87 -7.24 -4.67
N TYR A 91 -1.88 -7.07 -5.52
CA TYR A 91 -2.25 -8.03 -6.55
C TYR A 91 -2.20 -7.36 -7.92
N VAL A 92 -1.44 -7.94 -8.85
CA VAL A 92 -1.40 -7.47 -10.23
C VAL A 92 -2.47 -8.22 -11.03
N TYR A 93 -3.60 -7.57 -11.27
CA TYR A 93 -4.67 -8.14 -12.09
C TYR A 93 -4.30 -8.08 -13.58
N GLN A 94 -3.80 -6.92 -14.03
CA GLN A 94 -3.40 -6.67 -15.41
C GLN A 94 -2.13 -5.83 -15.43
N GLY A 95 -1.23 -6.14 -16.35
CA GLY A 95 -0.01 -5.39 -16.57
C GLY A 95 1.13 -5.75 -15.62
N ASN A 96 1.90 -4.76 -15.16
CA ASN A 96 3.11 -4.98 -14.35
C ASN A 96 3.20 -4.01 -13.18
N ALA A 97 3.78 -4.46 -12.06
CA ALA A 97 4.11 -3.60 -10.93
C ALA A 97 5.60 -3.71 -10.58
N GLY A 98 6.13 -2.66 -9.95
CA GLY A 98 7.52 -2.65 -9.49
C GLY A 98 7.65 -2.09 -8.09
N GLN A 99 8.50 -2.72 -7.29
CA GLN A 99 8.78 -2.29 -5.91
C GLN A 99 10.28 -2.21 -5.66
N TYR A 100 10.76 -1.09 -5.14
CA TYR A 100 12.12 -0.99 -4.61
C TYR A 100 12.14 -1.39 -3.14
N LEU A 101 13.03 -2.32 -2.82
CA LEU A 101 13.36 -2.70 -1.45
C LEU A 101 14.67 -2.02 -1.03
N PRO A 102 14.84 -1.64 0.24
CA PRO A 102 16.07 -1.02 0.71
C PRO A 102 17.30 -1.87 0.42
N GLY A 103 18.34 -1.25 -0.15
CA GLY A 103 19.59 -1.92 -0.49
C GLY A 103 19.60 -2.66 -1.83
N GLU A 104 18.43 -2.81 -2.47
CA GLU A 104 18.34 -3.44 -3.80
C GLU A 104 18.68 -2.43 -4.90
N LYS A 105 19.44 -2.90 -5.90
CA LYS A 105 19.83 -2.07 -7.06
C LYS A 105 18.75 -1.99 -8.14
N THR A 106 17.81 -2.93 -8.11
CA THR A 106 16.76 -3.08 -9.13
C THR A 106 15.42 -3.29 -8.44
N ALA A 107 14.34 -2.80 -9.04
CA ALA A 107 13.00 -3.06 -8.54
C ALA A 107 12.65 -4.56 -8.63
N PHE A 108 12.02 -5.07 -7.58
CA PHE A 108 11.28 -6.33 -7.60
C PHE A 108 10.10 -6.18 -8.56
N LYS A 109 10.07 -7.01 -9.60
CA LYS A 109 9.07 -6.97 -10.67
C LYS A 109 7.96 -7.95 -10.38
N MET A 110 6.72 -7.52 -10.63
CA MET A 110 5.51 -8.31 -10.54
C MET A 110 4.76 -8.20 -11.87
N SER A 111 4.10 -9.28 -12.27
CA SER A 111 3.35 -9.40 -13.52
C SER A 111 1.92 -9.87 -13.22
N ALA A 112 1.02 -9.78 -14.20
CA ALA A 112 -0.35 -10.27 -14.04
C ALA A 112 -0.43 -11.69 -13.42
N GLY A 113 -1.21 -11.82 -12.34
CA GLY A 113 -1.35 -13.02 -11.53
C GLY A 113 -0.49 -13.03 -10.25
N ASP A 114 0.54 -12.19 -10.15
CA ASP A 114 1.41 -12.13 -8.98
C ASP A 114 0.72 -11.46 -7.78
N ILE A 115 1.00 -12.00 -6.60
CA ILE A 115 0.59 -11.46 -5.31
C ILE A 115 1.83 -11.20 -4.45
N CYS A 116 1.90 -10.03 -3.82
CA CYS A 116 2.91 -9.70 -2.82
C CYS A 116 2.21 -9.28 -1.52
N LEU A 117 2.59 -9.92 -0.41
CA LEU A 117 2.14 -9.54 0.93
C LEU A 117 3.31 -8.91 1.68
N LEU A 118 3.15 -7.64 2.04
CA LEU A 118 4.10 -6.88 2.83
C LEU A 118 3.64 -6.85 4.28
N THR A 119 4.50 -7.32 5.17
CA THR A 119 4.23 -7.28 6.61
C THR A 119 4.44 -5.87 7.14
N PRO A 120 3.77 -5.48 8.23
CA PRO A 120 4.07 -4.22 8.89
C PRO A 120 5.56 -4.03 9.22
N GLY A 121 6.04 -2.80 9.15
CA GLY A 121 7.46 -2.46 9.39
C GLY A 121 8.39 -2.74 8.21
N LYS A 122 7.88 -3.25 7.08
CA LYS A 122 8.67 -3.40 5.85
C LYS A 122 8.77 -2.05 5.15
N ILE A 123 9.99 -1.65 4.86
CA ILE A 123 10.26 -0.45 4.08
C ILE A 123 10.27 -0.83 2.60
N HIS A 124 9.56 -0.06 1.78
CA HIS A 124 9.53 -0.24 0.33
C HIS A 124 9.12 1.06 -0.38
N ALA A 125 9.32 1.11 -1.70
CA ALA A 125 8.78 2.16 -2.56
C ALA A 125 8.15 1.52 -3.79
N MET A 126 6.86 1.77 -4.02
CA MET A 126 6.15 1.25 -5.19
C MET A 126 6.26 2.23 -6.35
N LEU A 127 6.58 1.72 -7.55
CA LEU A 127 6.57 2.46 -8.80
C LEU A 127 5.13 2.74 -9.24
N PRO A 128 4.85 3.90 -9.89
CA PRO A 128 3.51 4.22 -10.37
C PRO A 128 3.01 3.18 -11.37
N SER A 129 1.70 3.06 -11.48
CA SER A 129 1.04 2.29 -12.55
C SER A 129 1.23 2.98 -13.89
N GLU A 130 1.18 2.21 -14.98
CA GLU A 130 0.89 2.69 -16.33
C GLU A 130 -0.62 2.70 -16.61
N GLU A 131 -1.05 3.37 -17.69
CA GLU A 131 -2.48 3.60 -18.01
C GLU A 131 -3.30 2.30 -18.06
N ASP A 132 -2.72 1.25 -18.64
CA ASP A 132 -3.37 -0.06 -18.83
C ASP A 132 -3.17 -1.03 -17.65
N ASP A 133 -2.38 -0.65 -16.63
CA ASP A 133 -2.17 -1.49 -15.46
C ASP A 133 -3.40 -1.47 -14.55
N ILE A 134 -3.73 -2.64 -14.01
CA ILE A 134 -4.71 -2.79 -12.93
C ILE A 134 -4.03 -3.55 -11.80
N ILE A 135 -3.56 -2.78 -10.83
CA ILE A 135 -2.90 -3.31 -9.64
C ILE A 135 -3.78 -2.93 -8.45
N LEU A 136 -4.18 -3.92 -7.65
CA LEU A 136 -4.99 -3.71 -6.46
C LEU A 136 -4.09 -3.68 -5.23
N LYS A 137 -4.14 -2.59 -4.48
CA LYS A 137 -3.52 -2.46 -3.15
C LYS A 137 -4.59 -2.60 -2.09
N MET A 138 -4.34 -3.45 -1.11
CA MET A 138 -5.26 -3.69 0.00
C MET A 138 -4.58 -3.42 1.32
N ILE A 139 -5.20 -2.60 2.15
CA ILE A 139 -4.79 -2.39 3.54
C ILE A 139 -5.53 -3.39 4.41
N LEU A 140 -4.78 -4.22 5.12
CA LEU A 140 -5.28 -5.20 6.07
C LEU A 140 -4.77 -4.85 7.47
N PRO A 141 -5.61 -4.27 8.35
CA PRO A 141 -5.22 -3.92 9.70
C PRO A 141 -4.70 -5.13 10.48
N ARG A 142 -3.71 -4.92 11.36
CA ARG A 142 -3.12 -6.02 12.17
C ARG A 142 -4.17 -6.82 12.94
N GLN A 143 -5.19 -6.15 13.45
CA GLN A 143 -6.27 -6.80 14.20
C GLN A 143 -7.06 -7.76 13.31
N LEU A 144 -7.44 -7.35 12.10
CA LEU A 144 -8.13 -8.21 11.15
C LEU A 144 -7.24 -9.40 10.77
N MET A 145 -5.96 -9.16 10.48
CA MET A 145 -5.07 -10.26 10.12
C MET A 145 -4.91 -11.28 11.26
N ARG A 146 -4.82 -10.81 12.51
CA ARG A 146 -4.81 -11.69 13.68
C ARG A 146 -6.09 -12.53 13.78
N GLN A 147 -7.25 -11.93 13.58
CA GLN A 147 -8.54 -12.64 13.61
C GLN A 147 -8.60 -13.74 12.54
N ILE A 148 -8.24 -13.42 11.29
CA ILE A 148 -8.21 -14.40 10.19
C ILE A 148 -7.27 -15.56 10.52
N LEU A 149 -6.07 -15.28 11.05
CA LEU A 149 -5.11 -16.34 11.42
C LEU A 149 -5.62 -17.21 12.58
N GLU A 150 -6.32 -16.63 13.55
CA GLU A 150 -6.95 -17.37 14.65
C GLU A 150 -8.06 -18.29 14.14
N GLU A 151 -8.90 -17.79 13.22
CA GLU A 151 -9.97 -18.57 12.58
C GLU A 151 -9.40 -19.75 11.77
N LEU A 152 -8.43 -19.50 10.88
CA LEU A 152 -7.77 -20.55 10.09
C LEU A 152 -7.17 -21.66 10.97
N ARG A 153 -6.48 -21.29 12.06
CA ARG A 153 -5.93 -22.27 13.01
C ARG A 153 -7.02 -23.09 13.70
N SER A 154 -8.15 -22.46 14.02
CA SER A 154 -9.27 -23.15 14.66
C SER A 154 -9.92 -24.17 13.71
N GLU A 155 -10.01 -23.84 12.41
CA GLU A 155 -10.53 -24.74 11.39
C GLU A 155 -9.60 -25.93 11.14
N GLU A 156 -8.29 -25.70 11.08
CA GLU A 156 -7.28 -26.76 10.95
C GLU A 156 -7.36 -27.73 12.14
N GLN A 157 -7.39 -27.20 13.37
CA GLN A 157 -7.54 -28.02 14.58
C GLN A 157 -8.86 -28.80 14.59
N HIS A 158 -9.95 -28.22 14.06
CA HIS A 158 -11.22 -28.93 13.96
C HIS A 158 -11.16 -30.07 12.93
N LYS A 159 -10.52 -29.85 11.77
CA LYS A 159 -10.30 -30.88 10.74
C LYS A 159 -9.43 -32.03 11.25
N GLU A 160 -8.37 -31.73 12.00
CA GLU A 160 -7.51 -32.74 12.64
C GLU A 160 -8.28 -33.57 13.68
N ARG A 161 -9.06 -32.92 14.55
CA ARG A 161 -9.88 -33.60 15.57
C ARG A 161 -11.03 -34.40 14.99
N ALA A 162 -11.56 -33.99 13.84
CA ALA A 162 -12.63 -34.70 13.13
C ALA A 162 -12.13 -35.93 12.35
N GLY A 163 -10.82 -36.21 12.34
CA GLY A 163 -10.25 -37.35 11.61
C GLY A 163 -10.38 -37.23 10.08
N LEU A 164 -10.61 -36.03 9.56
CA LEU A 164 -10.77 -35.77 8.12
C LEU A 164 -9.42 -35.57 7.41
N CYS A 165 -8.40 -36.33 7.80
CA CYS A 165 -7.21 -36.50 6.99
C CYS A 165 -7.51 -37.58 5.94
N GLY A 166 -8.14 -37.16 4.85
CA GLY A 166 -8.30 -37.98 3.64
C GLY A 166 -7.04 -37.87 2.78
N HIS A 167 -6.41 -39.03 2.57
CA HIS A 167 -5.41 -39.43 1.56
C HIS A 167 -4.75 -38.37 0.66
#